data_AF-A0AAD1M741-F1
#
_entry.id   AF-A0AAD1M741-F1
#
_cell.length_a   1.000
_cell.length_b   1.000
_cell.length_c   1.000
_cell.angle_alpha   90.00
_cell.angle_beta   90.00
_cell.angle_gamma   90.00
#
_symmetry.space_group_name_H-M   'P 1'
#
loop_
_entity.id
_entity.type
_entity.pdbx_description
1 polymer ?
#
loop_
_entity_poly.entity_id
_entity_poly.type
_entity_poly.pdbx_seq_one_letter_code
_entity_poly.pdbx_strand_id
1 'polypeptide(L)' 'MYVLSGQVRLILGDRDFTVKPGEAVEFSTWTPHWFGVVDSPAEAITIFGVHGERLHLHG' A
#
# COMPACT_ATOMS: atom_id res chain seq x y z
N MET A 1 -0.08 -5.97 -1.08
CA MET A 1 0.38 -5.20 -2.25
C MET A 1 1.71 -5.75 -2.71
N TYR A 2 1.80 -6.19 -3.96
CA TYR A 2 3.01 -6.70 -4.60
C TYR A 2 3.45 -5.74 -5.70
N VAL A 3 4.73 -5.36 -5.72
CA VAL A 3 5.26 -4.41 -6.71
C VAL A 3 5.82 -5.17 -7.91
N LEU A 4 5.27 -4.87 -9.09
CA LEU A 4 5.68 -5.44 -10.37
C LEU A 4 6.86 -4.67 -10.98
N SER A 5 6.81 -3.33 -10.93
CA SER A 5 7.81 -2.44 -11.51
C SER A 5 7.82 -1.10 -10.75
N GLY A 6 8.93 -0.35 -10.86
CA GLY A 6 9.12 0.90 -10.12
C GLY A 6 9.25 0.69 -8.60
N GLN A 7 9.11 1.76 -7.83
CA GLN A 7 9.16 1.71 -6.36
C GLN A 7 7.92 2.37 -5.76
N VAL A 8 7.37 1.76 -4.71
CA VAL A 8 6.22 2.28 -3.98
C VAL A 8 6.66 2.67 -2.57
N ARG A 9 6.41 3.91 -2.18
CA ARG A 9 6.49 4.30 -0.77
C ARG A 9 5.18 3.96 -0.09
N LEU A 10 5.26 3.29 1.06
CA LEU A 10 4.13 2.96 1.91
C LEU A 10 4.34 3.61 3.27
N ILE A 11 3.41 4.48 3.66
CA ILE A 11 3.29 5.01 5.01
C ILE A 11 2.18 4.23 5.71
N LEU A 12 2.47 3.71 6.90
CA LEU A 12 1.56 2.87 7.69
C LEU A 12 1.61 3.25 9.17
N GLY A 13 0.71 4.15 9.57
CA GLY A 13 0.86 4.91 10.81
C GLY A 13 2.15 5.73 10.76
N ASP A 14 3.01 5.57 11.78
CA ASP A 14 4.30 6.27 11.86
C ASP A 14 5.45 5.54 11.14
N ARG A 15 5.14 4.43 10.45
CA ARG A 15 6.15 3.62 9.77
C ARG A 15 6.21 3.99 8.29
N ASP A 16 7.41 4.06 7.76
CA ASP A 16 7.70 4.46 6.39
C ASP A 16 8.56 3.40 5.70
N PHE A 17 8.07 2.88 4.58
CA PHE A 17 8.69 1.80 3.84
C PHE A 17 8.85 2.19 2.38
N THR A 18 9.95 1.76 1.76
CA THR A 18 10.07 1.68 0.31
C THR A 18 9.97 0.21 -0.10
N VAL A 19 8.96 -0.12 -0.89
CA VAL A 19 8.69 -1.45 -1.42
C VAL A 19 9.19 -1.51 -2.87
N LYS A 20 10.07 -2.47 -3.14
CA LYS A 20 10.79 -2.62 -4.41
C LYS A 20 10.13 -3.68 -5.30
N PRO A 21 10.48 -3.73 -6.61
CA PRO A 21 9.99 -4.78 -7.49
C PRO A 21 10.30 -6.17 -6.92
N GLY A 22 9.29 -7.04 -6.92
CA GLY A 22 9.40 -8.39 -6.35
C GLY A 22 9.08 -8.49 -4.86
N GLU A 23 8.88 -7.38 -4.16
CA GLU A 23 8.50 -7.37 -2.75
C GLU A 23 6.98 -7.30 -2.57
N ALA A 24 6.50 -7.90 -1.48
CA ALA A 24 5.12 -7.87 -1.06
C ALA A 24 5.00 -7.29 0.35
N VAL A 25 3.94 -6.49 0.56
CA VAL A 25 3.52 -6.03 1.88
C VAL A 25 2.07 -6.42 2.14
N GLU A 26 1.83 -7.07 3.27
CA GLU A 26 0.49 -7.32 3.80
C GLU A 26 0.26 -6.40 5.00
N PHE A 27 -0.85 -5.66 4.99
CA PHE A 27 -1.20 -4.76 6.06
C PHE A 27 -2.72 -4.60 6.18
N SER A 28 -3.17 -4.24 7.38
CA SER A 28 -4.57 -3.90 7.61
C SER A 28 -4.87 -2.50 7.07
N THR A 29 -5.91 -2.40 6.23
CA THR A 29 -6.42 -1.10 5.74
C THR A 29 -7.06 -0.25 6.84
N TRP A 30 -7.30 -0.82 8.03
CA TRP A 30 -7.73 -0.09 9.23
C TRP A 30 -6.60 0.72 9.86
N THR A 31 -5.35 0.37 9.58
CA THR A 31 -4.22 1.25 9.94
C THR A 31 -4.22 2.41 8.95
N PRO A 32 -4.19 3.68 9.41
CA PRO A 32 -4.03 4.82 8.51
C PRO A 32 -2.84 4.60 7.59
N HIS A 33 -3.09 4.64 6.29
CA HIS A 33 -2.10 4.29 5.29
C HIS A 33 -2.16 5.24 4.09
N TRP A 34 -1.00 5.44 3.48
CA TRP A 34 -0.84 6.10 2.20
C TRP A 34 0.18 5.32 1.39
N PHE A 35 -0.04 5.16 0.09
CA PHE A 35 0.99 4.65 -0.81
C PHE A 35 1.04 5.46 -2.10
N GLY A 36 2.25 5.59 -2.64
CA GLY A 36 2.50 6.36 -3.85
C GLY A 36 3.85 6.02 -4.49
N VAL A 37 4.08 6.58 -5.67
CA VAL A 37 5.30 6.31 -6.44
C VAL A 37 6.51 7.03 -5.83
N VAL A 38 7.69 6.46 -6.03
CA VAL A 38 8.98 7.12 -5.77
C VAL A 38 9.65 7.44 -7.09
N ASP A 39 9.79 8.73 -7.40
CA ASP A 39 10.50 9.35 -8.54
C ASP A 39 10.01 8.97 -9.96
N SER A 40 9.42 7.81 -10.16
CA SER A 40 9.05 7.25 -11.46
C SER A 40 7.81 6.36 -11.32
N PRO A 41 7.06 6.13 -12.43
CA PRO A 41 5.89 5.26 -12.40
C PRO A 41 6.19 3.88 -11.79
N ALA A 42 5.22 3.35 -11.06
CA ALA A 42 5.28 2.01 -10.49
C ALA A 42 3.98 1.25 -10.81
N GLU A 43 4.11 -0.05 -11.00
CA GLU A 43 2.98 -0.96 -11.15
C GLU A 43 2.90 -1.88 -9.93
N ALA A 44 1.71 -2.04 -9.38
CA ALA A 44 1.48 -2.91 -8.24
C ALA A 44 0.16 -3.66 -8.38
N ILE A 45 0.13 -4.89 -7.85
CA ILE A 45 -1.10 -5.68 -7.69
C ILE A 45 -1.48 -5.65 -6.21
N THR A 46 -2.71 -5.23 -5.92
CA THR A 46 -3.26 -5.24 -4.57
C THR A 46 -4.56 -6.02 -4.56
N ILE A 47 -4.67 -6.95 -3.61
CA ILE A 47 -5.87 -7.76 -3.38
C ILE A 47 -6.47 -7.27 -2.07
N PHE A 48 -7.74 -6.86 -2.10
CA PHE A 48 -8.49 -6.49 -0.91
C PHE A 48 -9.39 -7.66 -0.51
N GLY A 49 -9.31 -8.05 0.76
CA GLY A 49 -10.18 -9.07 1.35
C GLY A 49 -11.45 -8.48 1.97
N VAL A 50 -12.37 -9.36 2.36
CA VAL A 50 -13.70 -9.02 2.92
C VAL A 50 -13.67 -8.10 4.15
N HIS A 51 -12.57 -8.06 4.88
CA HIS A 51 -12.37 -7.14 6.01
C HIS A 51 -12.20 -5.66 5.61
N GLY A 52 -12.05 -5.37 4.31
CA GLY A 52 -11.98 -4.01 3.74
C GLY A 52 -13.29 -3.46 3.20
N GLU A 53 -14.40 -4.21 3.30
CA GLU A 53 -15.70 -3.84 2.71
C GLU A 53 -16.44 -2.73 3.47
N ARG A 54 -16.03 -2.40 4.69
CA ARG A 54 -16.61 -1.29 5.44
C ARG A 54 -16.03 0.04 4.95
N LEU A 55 -16.85 0.82 4.26
CA LEU A 55 -16.58 2.21 3.95
C LEU A 55 -16.20 2.96 5.24
N HIS A 56 -14.98 3.51 5.29
CA HIS A 56 -14.52 4.33 6.41
C HIS A 56 -15.16 5.72 6.35
N LEU A 57 -16.43 5.82 6.74
CA LEU A 57 -17.10 7.10 6.95
C LEU A 57 -16.75 7.63 8.34
N HIS A 58 -15.58 8.26 8.46
CA HIS A 58 -15.33 9.17 9.56
C HIS A 58 -14.88 10.50 8.97
N GLY A 59 -15.74 11.50 9.16
CA GLY A 59 -15.41 12.92 8.95
C GLY A 59 -14.66 13.50 10.13
#